data_AF-A0A2N5WZT5-F1
#
_entry.id   AF-A0A2N5WZT5-F1
#
_cell.length_a   1.000
_cell.length_b   1.000
_cell.length_c   1.000
_cell.angle_alpha   90.00
_cell.angle_beta   90.00
_cell.angle_gamma   90.00
#
_symmetry.space_group_name_H-M   'P 1'
#
loop_
_entity.id
_entity.type
_entity.pdbx_description
1 polymer ?
#
loop_
_entity_poly.entity_id
_entity_poly.type
_entity_poly.pdbx_seq_one_letter_code
_entity_poly.pdbx_strand_id
1 'polypeptide(L)'
;MHAQSVREEAASGFQWVIKVRGGDPVHVRGQFPTVGVPGGPGPEFTLYEDRAGHKPLCSVARRSNGTGSDDGLVVTGPDGDVLGVLRPPARRTRLRPRYEMELPDGTRLVGIGGTVGSWVLYAVLSPLLLVYNVGSFVGGYGGPDWFLPTRTAWRTRDGLGLGRAPLKFYGLTDKYKVRTARLDARVAYVQAVLHDWCS
;
A
#
# COMPACT_ATOMS: atom_id res chain seq x y z
N MET A 1 13.67 8.16 -3.36
CA MET A 1 13.36 7.67 -2.00
C MET A 1 12.82 6.26 -2.06
N HIS A 2 13.23 5.38 -1.15
CA HIS A 2 12.68 4.03 -1.00
C HIS A 2 12.06 3.87 0.39
N ALA A 3 10.89 3.25 0.48
CA ALA A 3 10.18 3.01 1.74
C ALA A 3 9.78 1.53 1.84
N GLN A 4 9.84 0.94 3.04
CA GLN A 4 9.43 -0.43 3.36
C GLN A 4 8.68 -0.43 4.70
N SER A 5 7.49 -1.02 4.78
CA SER A 5 6.77 -1.19 6.05
C SER A 5 7.26 -2.47 6.73
N VAL A 6 7.75 -2.35 7.96
CA VAL A 6 8.05 -3.51 8.82
C VAL A 6 7.13 -3.43 10.03
N ARG A 7 6.36 -4.48 10.25
CA ARG A 7 5.58 -4.66 11.48
C ARG A 7 6.54 -5.07 12.60
N GLU A 8 6.97 -4.10 13.39
CA GLU A 8 7.65 -4.35 14.66
C GLU A 8 6.62 -4.14 15.77
N GLU A 9 6.24 -5.21 16.48
CA GLU A 9 5.50 -5.13 17.75
C GLU A 9 6.44 -4.53 18.80
N ALA A 10 6.55 -3.20 18.80
CA ALA A 10 7.26 -2.50 19.85
C ALA A 10 6.29 -2.16 20.99
N ALA A 11 6.73 -2.43 22.21
CA ALA A 11 6.07 -2.21 23.51
C ALA A 11 5.65 -0.74 23.84
N SER A 12 5.38 0.09 22.82
CA SER A 12 5.19 1.53 22.92
C SER A 12 4.03 2.07 22.06
N GLY A 13 2.95 1.31 21.89
CA GLY A 13 1.69 1.82 21.29
C GLY A 13 1.77 2.29 19.83
N PHE A 14 2.82 1.93 19.09
CA PHE A 14 2.93 2.12 17.63
C PHE A 14 2.74 0.76 16.96
N GLN A 15 2.03 0.73 15.83
CA GLN A 15 1.64 -0.51 15.16
C GLN A 15 2.51 -0.82 13.93
N TRP A 16 3.11 0.17 13.28
CA TRP A 16 4.03 -0.01 12.14
C TRP A 16 5.20 0.96 12.15
N VAL A 17 6.31 0.53 11.55
CA VAL A 17 7.47 1.37 11.25
C VAL A 17 7.78 1.29 9.75
N ILE A 18 7.82 2.44 9.09
CA ILE A 18 8.18 2.54 7.67
C ILE A 18 9.66 2.91 7.60
N LYS A 19 10.49 1.96 7.18
CA LYS A 19 11.93 2.14 6.94
C LYS A 19 12.14 2.91 5.65
N VAL A 20 12.73 4.09 5.76
CA VAL A 20 13.08 4.95 4.63
C VAL A 20 14.57 4.78 4.32
N ARG A 21 14.92 4.46 3.07
CA ARG A 21 16.33 4.41 2.68
C ARG A 21 16.90 5.81 2.59
N GLY A 22 17.86 6.11 3.47
CA GLY A 22 18.57 7.40 3.50
C GLY A 22 17.78 8.53 4.16
N GLY A 23 16.83 8.19 5.04
CA GLY A 23 16.08 9.15 5.86
C GLY A 23 15.60 8.48 7.14
N ASP A 24 14.94 9.25 8.00
CA ASP A 24 14.44 8.76 9.27
C ASP A 24 13.22 7.83 9.10
N PRO A 25 13.08 6.81 9.96
CA PRO A 25 11.92 5.94 9.95
C PRO A 25 10.65 6.72 10.29
N VAL A 26 9.53 6.34 9.67
CA VAL A 26 8.22 6.93 9.97
C VAL A 26 7.43 5.97 10.83
N HIS A 27 6.86 6.48 11.91
CA HIS A 27 6.11 5.71 12.90
C HIS A 27 4.61 5.85 12.68
N VAL A 28 3.86 4.75 12.82
CA VAL A 28 2.41 4.74 12.62
C VAL A 28 1.71 4.43 13.94
N ARG A 29 0.77 5.29 14.33
CA ARG A 29 -0.11 5.07 15.47
C ARG A 29 -1.55 5.33 15.05
N GLY A 30 -2.45 4.44 15.40
CA GLY A 30 -3.86 4.57 15.05
C GLY A 30 -4.67 3.32 15.34
N GLN A 31 -5.96 3.40 15.03
CA GLN A 31 -6.88 2.29 15.07
C GLN A 31 -7.06 1.73 13.68
N PHE A 32 -6.75 0.45 13.55
CA PHE A 32 -6.94 -0.30 12.33
C PHE A 32 -8.05 -1.30 12.62
N PRO A 33 -9.23 -1.15 12.01
CA PRO A 33 -10.31 -2.11 12.23
C PRO A 33 -9.84 -3.48 11.78
N THR A 34 -10.26 -4.52 12.51
CA THR A 34 -10.02 -5.90 12.13
C THR A 34 -10.58 -6.14 10.72
N VAL A 35 -9.73 -6.63 9.83
CA VAL A 35 -10.11 -7.01 8.47
C VAL A 35 -11.25 -8.03 8.56
N GLY A 36 -12.48 -7.63 8.24
CA GLY A 36 -13.63 -8.55 8.27
C GLY A 36 -14.94 -7.96 8.78
N VAL A 37 -14.92 -6.86 9.54
CA VAL A 37 -16.17 -6.24 10.03
C VAL A 37 -16.77 -5.35 8.92
N PRO A 38 -17.98 -5.63 8.40
CA PRO A 38 -18.70 -4.72 7.52
C PRO A 38 -19.31 -3.59 8.36
N GLY A 39 -19.14 -2.33 7.93
CA GLY A 39 -19.71 -1.17 8.61
C GLY A 39 -18.92 -0.64 9.82
N GLY A 40 -17.76 -1.21 10.15
CA GLY A 40 -16.87 -0.66 11.17
C GLY A 40 -16.30 0.71 10.79
N PRO A 41 -15.81 1.50 11.77
CA PRO A 41 -15.04 2.71 11.49
C PRO A 41 -13.86 2.31 10.58
N GLY A 42 -13.62 3.07 9.51
CA GLY A 42 -12.49 2.82 8.61
C GLY A 42 -11.15 3.00 9.34
N PRO A 43 -10.00 2.63 8.74
CA PRO A 43 -8.71 2.87 9.37
C PRO A 43 -8.53 4.37 9.64
N GLU A 44 -8.22 4.69 10.89
CA GLU A 44 -7.90 6.05 11.35
C GLU A 44 -6.54 6.02 12.03
N PHE A 45 -5.56 6.66 11.41
CA PHE A 45 -4.19 6.63 11.90
C PHE A 45 -3.42 7.88 11.54
N THR A 46 -2.37 8.13 12.31
CA THR A 46 -1.45 9.26 12.13
C THR A 46 -0.03 8.73 11.95
N LEU A 47 0.66 9.30 10.97
CA LEU A 47 2.09 9.09 10.76
C LEU A 47 2.87 10.12 11.57
N TYR A 48 3.95 9.69 12.21
CA TYR A 48 4.84 10.50 13.02
C TYR A 48 6.27 10.39 12.54
N GLU A 49 7.01 11.49 12.59
CA GLU A 49 8.45 11.51 12.32
C GLU A 49 9.24 10.92 13.50
N ASP A 50 8.71 11.05 14.71
CA ASP A 50 9.38 10.66 15.94
C ASP A 50 8.69 9.50 16.65
N ARG A 51 9.49 8.71 17.37
CA ARG A 51 8.98 7.61 18.20
C ARG A 51 8.21 8.11 19.43
N ALA A 52 8.35 9.37 19.84
CA ALA A 52 7.57 9.89 20.97
C ALA A 52 6.15 10.31 20.53
N GLY A 53 5.94 10.55 19.23
CA GLY A 53 4.65 10.94 18.66
C GLY A 53 4.33 12.43 18.85
N HIS A 54 5.36 13.28 18.97
CA HIS A 54 5.21 14.73 19.10
C HIS A 54 5.21 15.45 17.76
N LYS A 55 5.69 14.81 16.69
CA LYS A 55 5.80 15.39 15.35
C LYS A 55 4.92 14.64 14.34
N PRO A 56 3.62 14.96 14.24
CA PRO A 56 2.75 14.35 13.25
C PRO A 56 3.15 14.81 11.84
N LEU A 57 3.24 13.87 10.91
CA LEU A 57 3.51 14.10 9.49
C LEU A 57 2.22 14.23 8.67
N CYS A 58 1.24 13.38 8.96
CA CYS A 58 -0.11 13.44 8.38
C CYS A 58 -1.06 12.52 9.16
N SER A 59 -2.33 12.87 9.16
CA SER A 59 -3.42 12.04 9.66
C SER A 59 -4.23 11.46 8.50
N VAL A 60 -4.86 10.32 8.76
CA VAL A 60 -5.66 9.57 7.80
C VAL A 60 -6.99 9.28 8.46
N ALA A 61 -8.08 9.68 7.81
CA ALA A 61 -9.43 9.44 8.30
C ALA A 61 -10.33 9.02 7.14
N ARG A 62 -11.41 8.29 7.45
CA ARG A 62 -12.40 7.94 6.43
C ARG A 62 -13.13 9.21 5.96
N ARG A 63 -13.32 9.31 4.65
CA ARG A 63 -14.15 10.36 4.06
C ARG A 63 -15.60 10.14 4.49
N SER A 64 -16.10 10.98 5.40
CA SER A 64 -17.51 10.99 5.77
C SER A 64 -18.31 11.74 4.70
N ASN A 65 -18.97 11.01 3.81
CA ASN A 65 -19.98 11.59 2.92
C ASN A 65 -21.34 11.05 3.40
N GLY A 66 -22.20 11.93 3.94
CA GLY A 66 -23.40 11.59 4.71
C GLY A 66 -24.50 10.75 4.02
N THR A 67 -24.27 10.21 2.83
CA THR A 67 -25.27 9.45 2.06
C THR A 67 -24.69 8.36 1.13
N GLY A 68 -23.41 7.98 1.22
CA GLY A 68 -22.87 6.94 0.34
C GLY A 68 -21.61 6.26 0.86
N SER A 69 -21.50 4.97 0.56
CA SER A 69 -20.35 4.10 0.85
C SER A 69 -19.10 4.44 0.04
N ASP A 70 -18.67 5.70 0.04
CA ASP A 70 -17.36 6.07 -0.51
C ASP A 70 -16.30 5.69 0.55
N ASP A 71 -15.69 4.52 0.40
CA ASP A 71 -14.63 3.98 1.27
C ASP A 71 -13.29 4.72 1.09
N GLY A 72 -13.32 5.98 0.66
CA GLY A 72 -12.16 6.83 0.51
C GLY A 72 -11.56 7.18 1.88
N LEU A 73 -10.25 7.22 1.94
CA LEU A 73 -9.46 7.66 3.09
C LEU A 73 -8.81 8.98 2.72
N VAL A 74 -9.13 10.04 3.45
CA VAL A 74 -8.53 11.36 3.27
C VAL A 74 -7.23 11.40 4.04
N VAL A 75 -6.17 11.85 3.37
CA VAL A 75 -4.87 12.13 3.97
C VAL A 75 -4.75 13.63 4.17
N THR A 76 -4.57 14.04 5.42
CA THR A 76 -4.47 15.44 5.82
C THR A 76 -3.10 15.69 6.43
N GLY A 77 -2.43 16.76 6.03
CA GLY A 77 -1.18 17.19 6.64
C GLY A 77 -1.39 17.75 8.06
N PRO A 78 -0.30 18.08 8.75
CA PRO A 78 -0.36 18.56 10.14
C PRO A 78 -1.04 19.92 10.24
N ASP A 79 -1.01 20.71 9.16
CA ASP A 79 -1.61 22.04 9.06
C ASP A 79 -3.10 22.00 8.66
N GLY A 80 -3.66 20.80 8.48
CA GLY A 80 -5.05 20.60 8.05
C GLY A 80 -5.25 20.62 6.53
N ASP A 81 -4.17 20.71 5.75
CA ASP A 81 -4.20 20.66 4.30
C ASP A 81 -4.51 19.24 3.78
N VAL A 82 -5.42 19.11 2.83
CA VAL A 82 -5.70 17.80 2.21
C VAL A 82 -4.57 17.48 1.23
N LEU A 83 -3.84 16.40 1.50
CA LEU A 83 -2.73 15.91 0.67
C LEU A 83 -3.18 14.93 -0.41
N GLY A 84 -4.34 14.30 -0.22
CA GLY A 84 -4.95 13.43 -1.20
C GLY A 84 -6.01 12.50 -0.61
N VAL A 85 -6.69 11.77 -1.47
CA VAL A 85 -7.69 10.76 -1.10
C VAL A 85 -7.28 9.41 -1.67
N LEU A 86 -7.17 8.41 -0.80
CA LEU A 86 -6.80 7.03 -1.12
C LEU A 86 -8.04 6.16 -1.12
N ARG A 87 -8.21 5.32 -2.14
CA ARG A 87 -9.29 4.32 -2.21
C ARG A 87 -8.65 2.92 -2.18
N PRO A 88 -8.84 2.16 -1.09
CA PRO A 88 -8.37 0.78 -1.01
C PRO A 88 -9.13 -0.09 -2.03
N PRO A 89 -8.55 -1.22 -2.46
CA PRO A 89 -9.19 -2.12 -3.40
C PRO A 89 -10.46 -2.70 -2.78
N ALA A 90 -11.50 -2.86 -3.61
CA ALA A 90 -12.69 -3.59 -3.20
C ALA A 90 -12.32 -5.02 -2.76
N ARG A 91 -12.89 -5.46 -1.62
CA ARG A 91 -12.58 -6.74 -0.96
C ARG A 91 -12.67 -7.98 -1.87
N ARG A 92 -13.41 -7.91 -2.99
CA ARG A 92 -13.61 -9.02 -3.94
C ARG A 92 -12.47 -9.24 -4.93
N THR A 93 -11.53 -8.31 -5.08
CA THR A 93 -10.52 -8.36 -6.15
C THR A 93 -9.14 -8.73 -5.63
N ARG A 94 -8.96 -9.96 -5.12
CA ARG A 94 -7.67 -10.44 -4.57
C ARG A 94 -6.60 -10.72 -5.64
N LEU A 95 -7.00 -11.18 -6.82
CA LEU A 95 -6.07 -11.54 -7.89
C LEU A 95 -5.38 -10.33 -8.51
N ARG A 96 -6.08 -9.20 -8.60
CA ARG A 96 -5.58 -7.98 -9.24
C ARG A 96 -6.10 -6.75 -8.51
N PRO A 97 -5.59 -6.47 -7.30
CA PRO A 97 -6.06 -5.35 -6.51
C PRO A 97 -5.84 -4.04 -7.28
N ARG A 98 -6.87 -3.20 -7.29
CA ARG A 98 -6.87 -1.88 -7.91
C ARG A 98 -6.92 -0.84 -6.80
N TYR A 99 -5.82 -0.14 -6.64
CA TYR A 99 -5.67 0.99 -5.73
C TYR A 99 -5.91 2.27 -6.51
N GLU A 100 -6.56 3.23 -5.89
CA GLU A 100 -6.70 4.55 -6.48
C GLU A 100 -6.30 5.63 -5.50
N MET A 101 -5.76 6.71 -6.05
CA MET A 101 -5.31 7.87 -5.31
C MET A 101 -5.71 9.10 -6.10
N GLU A 102 -6.27 10.08 -5.42
CA GLU A 102 -6.70 11.35 -5.99
C GLU A 102 -5.90 12.45 -5.27
N LEU A 103 -5.21 13.25 -6.06
CA LEU A 103 -4.38 14.35 -5.56
C LEU A 103 -5.20 15.66 -5.50
N PRO A 104 -4.75 16.66 -4.73
CA PRO A 104 -5.49 17.92 -4.54
C PRO A 104 -5.67 18.73 -5.83
N ASP A 105 -4.78 18.52 -6.81
CA ASP A 105 -4.83 19.10 -8.15
C ASP A 105 -5.85 18.40 -9.08
N GLY A 106 -6.60 17.41 -8.57
CA GLY A 106 -7.53 16.58 -9.33
C GLY A 106 -6.86 15.42 -10.08
N THR A 107 -5.53 15.27 -9.98
CA THR A 107 -4.82 14.17 -10.63
C THR A 107 -5.21 12.83 -10.00
N ARG A 108 -5.78 11.92 -10.81
CA ARG A 108 -6.11 10.56 -10.38
C ARG A 108 -5.04 9.55 -10.80
N LEU A 109 -4.42 8.91 -9.81
CA LEU A 109 -3.46 7.84 -9.97
C LEU A 109 -4.11 6.48 -9.68
N VAL A 110 -3.92 5.52 -10.57
CA VAL A 110 -4.42 4.15 -10.43
C VAL A 110 -3.24 3.20 -10.36
N GLY A 111 -3.14 2.46 -9.26
CA GLY A 111 -2.20 1.37 -9.05
C GLY A 111 -2.86 0.04 -9.29
N ILE A 112 -2.31 -0.78 -10.18
CA ILE A 112 -2.83 -2.14 -10.40
C ILE A 112 -1.73 -3.17 -10.17
N GLY A 113 -2.05 -4.20 -9.38
CA GLY A 113 -1.15 -5.32 -9.11
C GLY A 113 -0.84 -6.15 -10.36
N GLY A 114 0.44 -6.42 -10.57
CA GLY A 114 0.95 -7.26 -11.64
C GLY A 114 0.98 -6.57 -13.01
N THR A 115 2.12 -6.69 -13.69
CA THR A 115 2.24 -6.28 -15.10
C THR A 115 1.83 -7.42 -16.02
N VAL A 116 1.33 -7.13 -17.22
CA VAL A 116 0.96 -8.17 -18.21
C VAL A 116 2.12 -9.13 -18.44
N GLY A 117 3.35 -8.60 -18.64
CA GLY A 117 4.54 -9.45 -18.81
C GLY A 117 4.84 -10.33 -17.59
N SER A 118 4.67 -9.81 -16.37
CA SER A 118 4.83 -10.61 -15.15
C SER A 118 3.78 -11.71 -15.02
N TRP A 119 2.55 -11.45 -15.45
CA TRP A 119 1.48 -12.46 -15.50
C TRP A 119 1.73 -13.53 -16.55
N VAL A 120 2.22 -13.16 -17.73
CA VAL A 120 2.63 -14.10 -18.78
C VAL A 120 3.75 -14.99 -18.27
N LEU A 121 4.81 -14.41 -17.68
CA LEU A 121 5.92 -15.17 -17.11
C LEU A 121 5.44 -16.11 -15.99
N TYR A 122 4.56 -15.63 -15.11
CA TYR A 122 3.95 -16.47 -14.07
C TYR A 122 3.15 -17.63 -14.67
N ALA A 123 2.33 -17.39 -15.69
CA ALA A 123 1.56 -18.45 -16.36
C ALA A 123 2.45 -19.49 -17.05
N VAL A 124 3.59 -19.07 -17.61
CA VAL A 124 4.58 -19.98 -18.22
C VAL A 124 5.32 -20.80 -17.16
N LEU A 125 5.67 -20.20 -16.02
CA LEU A 125 6.39 -20.88 -14.94
C LEU A 125 5.48 -21.65 -13.98
N SER A 126 4.18 -21.40 -13.98
CA SER A 126 3.23 -22.01 -13.03
C SER A 126 3.18 -23.54 -13.10
N PRO A 127 3.30 -24.23 -14.26
CA PRO A 127 3.33 -25.69 -14.28
C PRO A 127 4.57 -26.24 -13.59
N LEU A 128 5.73 -25.57 -13.75
CA LEU A 128 6.97 -25.97 -13.11
C LEU A 128 6.93 -25.71 -11.60
N LEU A 129 6.39 -24.56 -11.18
CA LEU A 129 6.12 -24.25 -9.77
C LEU A 129 5.17 -25.27 -9.15
N LEU A 130 4.13 -25.70 -9.87
CA LEU A 130 3.20 -26.72 -9.39
C LEU A 130 3.92 -28.04 -9.10
N VAL A 131 4.76 -28.53 -10.03
CA VAL A 131 5.55 -29.75 -9.84
C VAL A 131 6.49 -29.62 -8.63
N TYR A 132 7.18 -28.48 -8.50
CA TYR A 132 8.06 -28.21 -7.36
C TYR A 132 7.30 -28.22 -6.03
N ASN A 133 6.13 -27.56 -5.96
CA ASN A 133 5.32 -27.48 -4.75
C ASN A 133 4.75 -28.85 -4.36
N VAL A 134 4.29 -29.65 -5.32
CA VAL A 134 3.85 -31.04 -5.07
C VAL A 134 4.99 -31.89 -4.53
N GLY A 135 6.18 -31.79 -5.15
CA GLY A 135 7.38 -32.49 -4.67
C GLY A 135 7.79 -32.06 -3.26
N SER A 136 7.78 -30.76 -2.98
CA SER A 136 8.13 -30.19 -1.67
C SER A 136 7.14 -30.58 -0.58
N PHE A 137 5.84 -30.63 -0.92
CA PHE A 137 4.78 -31.08 -0.02
C PHE A 137 4.94 -32.56 0.34
N VAL A 138 5.19 -33.42 -0.65
CA VAL A 138 5.45 -34.86 -0.42
C VAL A 138 6.75 -35.08 0.35
N GLY A 139 7.76 -34.24 0.13
CA GLY A 139 9.06 -34.29 0.80
C GLY A 139 9.10 -33.68 2.21
N GLY A 140 8.01 -33.07 2.71
CA GLY A 140 7.95 -32.46 4.03
C GLY A 140 8.67 -31.13 4.19
N TYR A 141 9.06 -30.46 3.09
CA TYR A 141 9.86 -29.22 3.11
C TYR A 141 9.03 -27.93 3.28
N GLY A 142 7.78 -28.01 3.73
CA GLY A 142 6.92 -26.85 4.01
C GLY A 142 5.85 -26.60 2.95
N GLY A 143 4.91 -25.71 3.29
CA GLY A 143 3.73 -25.39 2.49
C GLY A 143 4.05 -24.63 1.19
N PRO A 144 3.08 -24.52 0.28
CA PRO A 144 3.37 -24.04 -1.06
C PRO A 144 3.62 -22.52 -1.12
N ASP A 145 4.80 -22.14 -1.60
CA ASP A 145 5.18 -20.74 -1.85
C ASP A 145 4.70 -20.29 -3.23
N TRP A 146 3.41 -19.91 -3.30
CA TRP A 146 2.83 -19.30 -4.49
C TRP A 146 3.17 -17.81 -4.53
N PHE A 147 4.23 -17.44 -5.26
CA PHE A 147 4.58 -16.04 -5.44
C PHE A 147 3.74 -15.40 -6.57
N LEU A 148 2.74 -14.60 -6.20
CA LEU A 148 2.04 -13.75 -7.18
C LEU A 148 2.94 -12.59 -7.62
N PRO A 149 2.95 -12.22 -8.91
CA PRO A 149 3.71 -11.07 -9.39
C PRO A 149 3.19 -9.75 -8.78
N THR A 150 3.76 -9.33 -7.65
CA THR A 150 3.31 -8.22 -6.80
C THR A 150 3.98 -6.90 -7.16
N ARG A 151 4.09 -6.59 -8.46
CA ARG A 151 4.53 -5.25 -8.88
C ARG A 151 3.32 -4.35 -9.09
N THR A 152 3.18 -3.32 -8.29
CA THR A 152 2.12 -2.31 -8.43
C THR A 152 2.74 -0.99 -8.88
N ALA A 153 2.19 -0.37 -9.92
CA ALA A 153 2.65 0.94 -10.39
C ALA A 153 1.47 1.89 -10.51
N TRP A 154 1.52 3.00 -9.79
CA TRP A 154 0.48 4.03 -9.81
C TRP A 154 0.73 4.97 -10.99
N ARG A 155 -0.25 5.12 -11.87
CA ARG A 155 -0.16 5.94 -13.09
C ARG A 155 -1.40 6.79 -13.24
N THR A 156 -1.27 7.93 -13.90
CA THR A 156 -2.43 8.73 -14.30
C THR A 156 -3.30 7.93 -15.25
N ARG A 157 -4.63 8.02 -15.06
CA ARG A 157 -5.61 7.29 -15.89
C ARG A 157 -5.52 7.68 -17.37
N ASP A 158 -5.27 8.97 -17.63
CA ASP A 158 -5.30 9.55 -18.97
C ASP A 158 -3.90 9.62 -19.62
N GLY A 159 -2.86 9.22 -18.87
CA GLY A 159 -1.49 9.15 -19.39
C GLY A 159 -1.29 7.87 -20.20
N LEU A 160 -1.28 7.99 -21.54
CA LEU A 160 -0.77 6.99 -22.49
C LEU A 160 0.67 6.58 -22.13
N GLY A 161 0.83 5.66 -21.16
CA GLY A 161 1.93 4.71 -20.93
C GLY A 161 3.39 5.19 -20.76
N LEU A 162 3.75 6.38 -21.23
CA LEU A 162 5.13 6.84 -21.42
C LEU A 162 5.64 7.62 -20.20
N GLY A 163 4.73 8.17 -19.40
CA GLY A 163 5.03 8.81 -18.13
C GLY A 163 5.55 7.80 -17.11
N ARG A 164 6.74 8.06 -16.56
CA ARG A 164 7.26 7.24 -15.45
C ARG A 164 6.34 7.42 -14.21
N ALA A 165 5.78 6.31 -13.72
CA ALA A 165 4.88 6.23 -12.56
C ALA A 165 5.42 6.98 -11.31
N PRO A 166 4.63 7.87 -10.67
CA PRO A 166 4.99 8.57 -9.44
C PRO A 166 5.33 7.63 -8.27
N LEU A 167 4.62 6.52 -8.17
CA LEU A 167 4.82 5.48 -7.16
C LEU A 167 4.93 4.10 -7.81
N LYS A 168 5.89 3.30 -7.32
CA LYS A 168 6.03 1.88 -7.69
C LYS A 168 6.30 1.04 -6.46
N PHE A 169 5.60 -0.08 -6.34
CA PHE A 169 5.85 -1.13 -5.38
C PHE A 169 6.52 -2.32 -6.07
N TYR A 170 7.50 -2.92 -5.39
CA TYR A 170 8.24 -4.09 -5.84
C TYR A 170 8.10 -5.22 -4.80
N GLY A 171 7.10 -6.09 -4.98
CA GLY A 171 6.77 -7.16 -4.03
C GLY A 171 7.93 -8.09 -3.66
N LEU A 172 8.78 -8.46 -4.62
CA LEU A 172 9.97 -9.31 -4.38
C LEU A 172 10.92 -8.75 -3.31
N THR A 173 11.02 -7.43 -3.21
CA THR A 173 11.94 -6.76 -2.28
C THR A 173 11.20 -6.00 -1.19
N ASP A 174 9.87 -6.04 -1.22
CA ASP A 174 8.97 -5.25 -0.39
C ASP A 174 9.35 -3.75 -0.31
N LYS A 175 9.60 -3.16 -1.48
CA LYS A 175 10.11 -1.78 -1.59
C LYS A 175 9.21 -0.90 -2.42
N TYR A 176 8.97 0.30 -1.91
CA TYR A 176 8.40 1.41 -2.65
C TYR A 176 9.52 2.23 -3.31
N LYS A 177 9.23 2.76 -4.49
CA LYS A 177 10.03 3.77 -5.16
C LYS A 177 9.13 4.98 -5.41
N VAL A 178 9.40 6.03 -4.64
CA VAL A 178 8.63 7.29 -4.67
C VAL A 178 9.40 8.33 -5.47
N ARG A 179 8.67 9.09 -6.29
CA ARG A 179 9.16 10.26 -7.01
C ARG A 179 8.59 11.50 -6.37
N THR A 180 9.32 12.06 -5.43
CA THR A 180 8.90 13.22 -4.62
C THR A 180 8.54 14.44 -5.46
N ALA A 181 9.13 14.61 -6.63
CA ALA A 181 8.77 15.68 -7.58
C ALA A 181 7.36 15.55 -8.20
N ARG A 182 6.66 14.42 -8.00
CA ARG A 182 5.33 14.15 -8.61
C ARG A 182 4.31 13.60 -7.62
N LEU A 183 4.73 13.32 -6.39
CA LEU A 183 3.89 12.74 -5.36
C LEU A 183 4.49 13.09 -4.01
N ASP A 184 3.67 13.64 -3.13
CA ASP A 184 4.06 13.90 -1.74
C ASP A 184 4.47 12.57 -1.07
N ALA A 185 5.63 12.58 -0.40
CA ALA A 185 6.16 11.41 0.28
C ALA A 185 5.21 10.90 1.36
N ARG A 186 4.49 11.79 2.05
CA ARG A 186 3.50 11.46 3.09
C ARG A 186 2.38 10.59 2.53
N VAL A 187 1.85 10.95 1.36
CA VAL A 187 0.83 10.16 0.66
C VAL A 187 1.36 8.78 0.25
N ALA A 188 2.63 8.70 -0.17
CA ALA A 188 3.26 7.42 -0.48
C ALA A 188 3.45 6.52 0.76
N TYR A 189 3.75 7.08 1.92
CA TYR A 189 3.84 6.34 3.18
C TYR A 189 2.49 5.79 3.61
N VAL A 190 1.43 6.61 3.55
CA VAL A 190 0.07 6.16 3.84
C VAL A 190 -0.32 5.01 2.90
N GLN A 191 -0.03 5.13 1.61
CA GLN A 191 -0.28 4.05 0.65
C GLN A 191 0.48 2.76 0.97
N ALA A 192 1.70 2.83 1.51
CA ALA A 192 2.45 1.65 1.94
C ALA A 192 1.77 0.95 3.14
N VAL A 193 1.34 1.71 4.15
CA VAL A 193 0.59 1.17 5.29
C VAL A 193 -0.73 0.53 4.84
N LEU A 194 -1.47 1.19 3.95
CA LEU A 194 -2.72 0.64 3.42
C LEU A 194 -2.52 -0.63 2.60
N HIS A 195 -1.41 -0.72 1.86
CA HIS A 195 -1.10 -1.90 1.08
C HIS A 195 -0.80 -3.09 1.98
N ASP A 196 -0.04 -2.89 3.06
CA ASP A 196 0.28 -3.92 4.08
C ASP A 196 -0.97 -4.35 4.87
N TRP A 197 -1.85 -3.41 5.23
CA TRP A 197 -3.11 -3.73 5.91
C TRP A 197 -4.10 -4.52 5.02
N CYS A 198 -4.05 -4.30 3.70
CA CYS A 198 -4.94 -4.97 2.74
C CYS A 198 -4.38 -6.30 2.18
N SER A 199 -3.09 -6.59 2.36
CA SER A 199 -2.44 -7.82 1.89
C SER A 199 -2.64 -8.97 2.86
#